data_AF-N9DWN9-F1
#
_entry.id   AF-N9DWN9-F1
#
_cell.length_a   1.000
_cell.length_b   1.000
_cell.length_c   1.000
_cell.angle_alpha   90.00
_cell.angle_beta   90.00
_cell.angle_gamma   90.00
#
_symmetry.space_group_name_H-M   'P 1'
#
loop_
_entity.id
_entity.type
_entity.pdbx_description
1 polymer ?
#
loop_
_entity_poly.entity_id
_entity_poly.type
_entity_poly.pdbx_seq_one_letter_code
_entity_poly.pdbx_strand_id
1 'polypeptide(L)'
;MKHMDILSLLTPINEQSPCGEDYSLSNEFHAIKKARTQDDVLLDQGDWVTEPKQADWDFVATTSINLLQSKSKDIRLLTWLAEAWANLYGFKGISKSIELSHHLLEQYWLTLHPEVEDDDLDQRIGLLQGLINQLPLLIKKVSLNNHAPFYHLLDYDNFLYHENIRRKQSDDYDASTNPTELEQFEQALSNTDKNFQRENYQHFTEILQQWTTLKQVLDDLLGLDSPSFASIDSSLDTIHITLKKIYKTDLFEQTTQAVIAETNTSSPMVQQVMTQSSAHQNQLSFQPQVQSHVENREQAMQVLQEIATYFQKNEPHSPVSYMLQKTIKWSQMPLHEWLTQVIKDEHPLQMLHDTLGVQPKNEYE
;
A
#
# COMPACT_ATOMS: atom_id res chain seq x y z
N MET A 1 5.78 -16.92 -21.16
CA MET A 1 4.65 -16.00 -20.93
C MET A 1 3.27 -16.66 -20.86
N LYS A 2 3.09 -17.97 -21.15
CA LYS A 2 1.77 -18.65 -21.06
C LYS A 2 1.22 -18.85 -19.64
N HIS A 3 1.98 -18.61 -18.58
CA HIS A 3 1.62 -18.99 -17.20
C HIS A 3 0.66 -18.04 -16.48
N MET A 4 0.38 -16.85 -17.01
CA MET A 4 -0.44 -15.82 -16.34
C MET A 4 -1.55 -15.27 -17.26
N ASP A 5 -1.96 -16.06 -18.25
CA ASP A 5 -3.13 -15.78 -19.07
C ASP A 5 -4.41 -16.12 -18.29
N ILE A 6 -4.95 -15.10 -17.62
CA ILE A 6 -6.13 -15.28 -16.77
C ILE A 6 -7.38 -15.67 -17.57
N LEU A 7 -7.47 -15.36 -18.87
CA LEU A 7 -8.67 -15.64 -19.66
C LEU A 7 -8.97 -17.14 -19.69
N SER A 8 -7.94 -17.97 -19.81
CA SER A 8 -8.05 -19.42 -19.73
C SER A 8 -8.49 -19.93 -18.35
N LEU A 9 -8.26 -19.15 -17.29
CA LEU A 9 -8.65 -19.49 -15.92
C LEU A 9 -10.09 -19.06 -15.61
N LEU A 10 -10.67 -18.18 -16.43
CA LEU A 10 -12.05 -17.71 -16.30
C LEU A 10 -13.04 -18.57 -17.07
N THR A 11 -12.59 -19.43 -17.99
CA THR A 11 -13.49 -20.34 -18.72
C THR A 11 -14.15 -21.32 -17.76
N PRO A 12 -15.46 -21.61 -17.90
CA PRO A 12 -16.15 -22.58 -17.05
C PRO A 12 -15.52 -23.97 -17.20
N ILE A 13 -15.51 -24.76 -16.12
CA ILE A 13 -14.96 -26.13 -16.14
C ILE A 13 -15.75 -27.01 -17.11
N ASN A 14 -17.08 -26.96 -17.03
CA ASN A 14 -18.00 -27.52 -18.02
C ASN A 14 -19.37 -26.79 -17.93
N GLU A 15 -20.26 -27.06 -18.89
CA GLU A 15 -21.56 -26.35 -18.99
C GLU A 15 -22.51 -26.66 -17.82
N GLN A 16 -22.46 -27.87 -17.25
CA GLN A 16 -23.37 -28.31 -16.18
C GLN A 16 -22.87 -27.92 -14.78
N SER A 17 -21.56 -27.80 -14.61
CA SER A 17 -20.88 -27.40 -13.39
C SER A 17 -19.75 -26.44 -13.74
N PRO A 18 -20.06 -25.13 -13.87
CA PRO A 18 -19.09 -24.11 -14.27
C PRO A 18 -17.90 -23.99 -13.31
N CYS A 19 -18.13 -24.28 -12.02
CA CYS A 19 -17.10 -24.25 -10.98
C CYS A 19 -16.48 -25.62 -10.67
N GLY A 20 -16.96 -26.70 -11.28
CA GLY A 20 -16.49 -28.05 -11.00
C GLY A 20 -16.82 -28.50 -9.57
N GLU A 21 -15.97 -29.36 -9.00
CA GLU A 21 -16.20 -30.01 -7.72
C GLU A 21 -15.38 -29.36 -6.58
N ASP A 22 -15.78 -29.58 -5.33
CA ASP A 22 -14.96 -29.19 -4.18
C ASP A 22 -13.72 -30.11 -4.06
N TYR A 23 -12.53 -29.52 -4.17
CA TYR A 23 -11.24 -30.23 -4.06
C TYR A 23 -10.60 -30.09 -2.67
N SER A 24 -11.33 -29.61 -1.67
CA SER A 24 -10.84 -29.34 -0.30
C SER A 24 -10.06 -30.48 0.36
N LEU A 25 -10.48 -31.73 0.12
CA LEU A 25 -9.90 -32.96 0.66
C LEU A 25 -9.03 -33.73 -0.36
N SER A 26 -8.75 -33.13 -1.51
CA SER A 26 -7.96 -33.76 -2.58
C SER A 26 -6.48 -33.85 -2.24
N ASN A 27 -5.79 -34.84 -2.83
CA ASN A 27 -4.33 -34.97 -2.70
C ASN A 27 -3.60 -33.74 -3.27
N GLU A 28 -4.17 -33.11 -4.30
CA GLU A 28 -3.65 -31.92 -4.94
C GLU A 28 -3.68 -30.72 -4.00
N PHE A 29 -4.77 -30.49 -3.26
CA PHE A 29 -4.84 -29.44 -2.24
C PHE A 29 -3.86 -29.70 -1.10
N HIS A 30 -3.71 -30.95 -0.67
CA HIS A 30 -2.70 -31.34 0.31
C HIS A 30 -1.27 -31.09 -0.21
N ALA A 31 -1.01 -31.42 -1.47
CA ALA A 31 0.29 -31.21 -2.11
C ALA A 31 0.62 -29.72 -2.22
N ILE A 32 -0.33 -28.87 -2.62
CA ILE A 32 -0.15 -27.41 -2.66
C ILE A 32 0.19 -26.88 -1.27
N LYS A 33 -0.60 -27.23 -0.24
CA LYS A 33 -0.33 -26.81 1.15
C LYS A 33 1.07 -27.22 1.62
N LYS A 34 1.51 -28.44 1.28
CA LYS A 34 2.85 -28.93 1.61
C LYS A 34 3.95 -28.19 0.85
N ALA A 35 3.73 -27.87 -0.43
CA ALA A 35 4.70 -27.18 -1.29
C ALA A 35 4.91 -25.71 -0.90
N ARG A 36 3.91 -25.08 -0.27
CA ARG A 36 4.00 -23.70 0.25
C ARG A 36 4.80 -23.59 1.55
N THR A 37 5.03 -24.68 2.26
CA THR A 37 5.74 -24.64 3.55
C THR A 37 7.23 -24.44 3.31
N GLN A 38 7.79 -23.43 3.95
CA GLN A 38 9.24 -23.22 4.04
C GLN A 38 9.67 -23.15 5.51
N ASP A 39 10.86 -23.64 5.81
CA ASP A 39 11.45 -23.55 7.14
C ASP A 39 12.09 -22.17 7.36
N ASP A 40 12.02 -21.67 8.59
CA ASP A 40 12.70 -20.42 8.95
C ASP A 40 14.20 -20.70 9.15
N VAL A 41 15.02 -20.11 8.29
CA VAL A 41 16.48 -20.27 8.27
C VAL A 41 17.14 -19.62 9.49
N LEU A 42 16.44 -18.71 10.18
CA LEU A 42 16.95 -18.05 11.39
C LEU A 42 16.74 -18.88 12.66
N LEU A 43 15.97 -19.97 12.61
CA LEU A 43 15.78 -20.86 13.75
C LEU A 43 16.98 -21.81 13.91
N ASP A 44 17.51 -21.88 15.13
CA ASP A 44 18.56 -22.83 15.49
C ASP A 44 18.01 -24.28 15.37
N GLN A 45 18.59 -25.06 14.44
CA GLN A 45 18.19 -26.44 14.19
C GLN A 45 18.77 -27.42 15.25
N GLY A 46 19.57 -26.93 16.20
CA GLY A 46 20.28 -27.75 17.16
C GLY A 46 21.25 -28.72 16.47
N ASP A 47 21.47 -29.89 17.06
CA ASP A 47 22.44 -30.89 16.56
C ASP A 47 22.01 -31.63 15.27
N TRP A 48 20.79 -31.37 14.77
CA TRP A 48 20.25 -32.01 13.55
C TRP A 48 20.16 -31.00 12.42
N VAL A 49 21.24 -30.85 11.66
CA VAL A 49 21.26 -29.99 10.47
C VAL A 49 20.59 -30.70 9.30
N THR A 50 19.39 -30.25 8.94
CA THR A 50 18.70 -30.66 7.71
C THR A 50 18.70 -29.50 6.71
N GLU A 51 18.72 -29.80 5.41
CA GLU A 51 18.51 -28.75 4.41
C GLU A 51 17.16 -28.08 4.66
N PRO A 52 17.10 -26.75 4.87
CA PRO A 52 15.86 -26.06 5.17
C PRO A 52 14.87 -26.27 4.02
N LYS A 53 13.67 -26.72 4.35
CA LYS A 53 12.62 -26.89 3.34
C LYS A 53 12.34 -25.54 2.69
N GLN A 54 12.44 -25.50 1.36
CA GLN A 54 12.07 -24.34 0.56
C GLN A 54 10.69 -24.55 -0.05
N ALA A 55 9.95 -23.46 -0.21
CA ALA A 55 8.68 -23.50 -0.92
C ALA A 55 8.91 -23.72 -2.43
N ASP A 56 8.08 -24.56 -3.04
CA ASP A 56 8.10 -24.81 -4.49
C ASP A 56 6.98 -24.00 -5.16
N TRP A 57 7.28 -22.73 -5.44
CA TRP A 57 6.29 -21.80 -6.01
C TRP A 57 5.87 -22.17 -7.43
N ASP A 58 6.76 -22.77 -8.23
CA ASP A 58 6.43 -23.26 -9.57
C ASP A 58 5.41 -24.41 -9.50
N PHE A 59 5.59 -25.35 -8.57
CA PHE A 59 4.61 -26.41 -8.31
C PHE A 59 3.27 -25.85 -7.84
N VAL A 60 3.28 -24.89 -6.90
CA VAL A 60 2.06 -24.25 -6.39
C VAL A 60 1.31 -23.56 -7.52
N ALA A 61 2.00 -22.75 -8.34
CA ALA A 61 1.38 -22.04 -9.46
C ALA A 61 0.82 -23.02 -10.49
N THR A 62 1.62 -23.99 -10.93
CA THR A 62 1.24 -24.96 -11.97
C THR A 62 0.04 -25.81 -11.52
N THR A 63 0.07 -26.33 -10.29
CA THR A 63 -1.02 -27.17 -9.77
C THR A 63 -2.29 -26.36 -9.58
N SER A 64 -2.20 -25.14 -9.04
CA SER A 64 -3.37 -24.27 -8.86
C SER A 64 -3.99 -23.86 -10.19
N ILE A 65 -3.18 -23.54 -11.20
CA ILE A 65 -3.64 -23.25 -12.56
C ILE A 65 -4.37 -24.46 -13.16
N ASN A 66 -3.79 -25.65 -13.07
CA ASN A 66 -4.40 -26.86 -13.62
C ASN A 66 -5.76 -27.17 -12.96
N LEU A 67 -5.86 -26.98 -11.64
CA LEU A 67 -7.11 -27.16 -10.90
C LEU A 67 -8.14 -26.11 -11.33
N LEU A 68 -7.76 -24.82 -11.36
CA LEU A 68 -8.63 -23.73 -11.81
C LEU A 68 -9.11 -23.94 -13.24
N GLN A 69 -8.29 -24.50 -14.13
CA GLN A 69 -8.68 -24.72 -15.54
C GLN A 69 -9.60 -25.90 -15.75
N SER A 70 -9.46 -26.98 -14.96
CA SER A 70 -10.04 -28.27 -15.32
C SER A 70 -10.88 -28.96 -14.24
N LYS A 71 -10.78 -28.55 -12.98
CA LYS A 71 -11.34 -29.29 -11.84
C LYS A 71 -12.22 -28.48 -10.91
N SER A 72 -11.75 -27.32 -10.47
CA SER A 72 -12.40 -26.57 -9.39
C SER A 72 -12.09 -25.08 -9.47
N LYS A 73 -13.14 -24.24 -9.42
CA LYS A 73 -13.03 -22.80 -9.18
C LYS A 73 -13.21 -22.56 -7.68
N ASP A 74 -12.15 -22.17 -7.00
CA ASP A 74 -12.10 -22.16 -5.54
C ASP A 74 -11.34 -20.95 -5.01
N ILE A 75 -11.90 -20.28 -4.00
CA ILE A 75 -11.30 -19.11 -3.35
C ILE A 75 -9.92 -19.45 -2.76
N ARG A 76 -9.73 -20.66 -2.22
CA ARG A 76 -8.45 -21.11 -1.65
C ARG A 76 -7.34 -21.14 -2.69
N LEU A 77 -7.68 -21.52 -3.93
CA LEU A 77 -6.73 -21.53 -5.04
C LEU A 77 -6.30 -20.10 -5.41
N LEU A 78 -7.19 -19.11 -5.28
CA LEU A 78 -6.84 -17.69 -5.49
C LEU A 78 -5.76 -17.23 -4.52
N THR A 79 -5.91 -17.55 -3.22
CA THR A 79 -4.92 -17.23 -2.19
C THR A 79 -3.54 -17.82 -2.49
N TRP A 80 -3.50 -19.11 -2.85
CA TRP A 80 -2.23 -19.81 -3.11
C TRP A 80 -1.58 -19.39 -4.42
N LEU A 81 -2.38 -19.15 -5.45
CA LEU A 81 -1.89 -18.66 -6.73
C LEU A 81 -1.36 -17.23 -6.62
N ALA A 82 -2.01 -16.36 -5.84
CA ALA A 82 -1.52 -15.01 -5.56
C ALA A 82 -0.14 -15.02 -4.89
N GLU A 83 0.05 -15.89 -3.90
CA GLU A 83 1.34 -16.06 -3.23
C GLU A 83 2.41 -16.60 -4.18
N ALA A 84 2.10 -17.63 -4.98
CA ALA A 84 3.04 -18.19 -5.94
C ALA A 84 3.43 -17.19 -7.03
N TRP A 85 2.45 -16.48 -7.61
CA TRP A 85 2.72 -15.45 -8.61
C TRP A 85 3.46 -14.25 -8.05
N ALA A 86 3.26 -13.88 -6.78
CA ALA A 86 4.06 -12.86 -6.12
C ALA A 86 5.55 -13.26 -6.06
N ASN A 87 5.84 -14.51 -5.67
CA ASN A 87 7.21 -15.01 -5.57
C ASN A 87 7.87 -15.21 -6.95
N LEU A 88 7.11 -15.63 -7.96
CA LEU A 88 7.65 -15.91 -9.30
C LEU A 88 7.73 -14.67 -10.20
N TYR A 89 6.78 -13.74 -10.06
CA TYR A 89 6.55 -12.64 -11.02
C TYR A 89 6.41 -11.27 -10.36
N GLY A 90 6.67 -11.15 -9.06
CA GLY A 90 6.69 -9.88 -8.33
C GLY A 90 5.37 -9.12 -8.40
N PHE A 91 5.45 -7.79 -8.55
CA PHE A 91 4.27 -6.92 -8.62
C PHE A 91 3.30 -7.31 -9.74
N LYS A 92 3.83 -7.76 -10.89
CA LYS A 92 3.00 -8.19 -12.02
C LYS A 92 2.14 -9.39 -11.65
N GLY A 93 2.73 -10.35 -10.95
CA GLY A 93 2.04 -11.54 -10.46
C GLY A 93 0.93 -11.21 -9.48
N ILE A 94 1.22 -10.32 -8.53
CA ILE A 94 0.23 -9.84 -7.56
C ILE A 94 -0.92 -9.15 -8.29
N SER A 95 -0.64 -8.23 -9.20
CA SER A 95 -1.68 -7.52 -9.98
C SER A 95 -2.60 -8.51 -10.70
N LYS A 96 -2.03 -9.46 -11.46
CA LYS A 96 -2.82 -10.46 -12.18
C LYS A 96 -3.58 -11.42 -11.28
N SER A 97 -3.08 -11.71 -10.08
CA SER A 97 -3.80 -12.56 -9.12
C SER A 97 -5.03 -11.85 -8.54
N ILE A 98 -4.93 -10.55 -8.27
CA ILE A 98 -6.06 -9.74 -7.80
C ILE A 98 -7.08 -9.59 -8.95
N GLU A 99 -6.59 -9.37 -10.17
CA GLU A 99 -7.42 -9.31 -11.39
C GLU A 99 -8.22 -10.61 -11.57
N LEU A 100 -7.55 -11.76 -11.53
CA LEU A 100 -8.20 -13.06 -11.58
C LEU A 100 -9.23 -13.24 -10.46
N SER A 101 -8.90 -12.79 -9.24
CA SER A 101 -9.74 -12.98 -8.07
C SER A 101 -11.08 -12.26 -8.22
N HIS A 102 -11.06 -10.97 -8.56
CA HIS A 102 -12.31 -10.22 -8.71
C HIS A 102 -13.15 -10.73 -9.89
N HIS A 103 -12.53 -11.10 -11.02
CA HIS A 103 -13.25 -11.69 -12.14
C HIS A 103 -13.91 -13.04 -11.80
N LEU A 104 -13.22 -13.93 -11.08
CA LEU A 104 -13.82 -15.21 -10.67
C LEU A 104 -14.96 -15.00 -9.66
N LEU A 105 -14.80 -14.06 -8.73
CA LEU A 105 -15.82 -13.72 -7.76
C LEU A 105 -17.07 -13.17 -8.45
N GLU A 106 -16.94 -12.17 -9.34
CA GLU A 106 -18.06 -11.61 -10.09
C GLU A 106 -18.78 -12.66 -10.95
N GLN A 107 -18.02 -13.48 -11.68
CA GLN A 107 -18.59 -14.41 -12.66
C GLN A 107 -19.27 -15.62 -12.02
N TYR A 108 -18.72 -16.12 -10.91
CA TYR A 108 -19.06 -17.43 -10.39
C TYR A 108 -19.54 -17.43 -8.94
N TRP A 109 -19.75 -16.26 -8.32
CA TRP A 109 -20.09 -16.13 -6.89
C TRP A 109 -21.01 -17.22 -6.36
N LEU A 110 -22.16 -17.47 -7.00
CA LEU A 110 -23.16 -18.41 -6.50
C LEU A 110 -22.69 -19.87 -6.43
N THR A 111 -21.76 -20.27 -7.29
CA THR A 111 -21.31 -21.68 -7.44
C THR A 111 -19.83 -21.88 -7.13
N LEU A 112 -19.12 -20.80 -6.76
CA LEU A 112 -17.69 -20.84 -6.45
C LEU A 112 -17.43 -21.65 -5.18
N HIS A 113 -16.34 -22.41 -5.13
CA HIS A 113 -15.98 -23.18 -3.93
C HIS A 113 -15.25 -22.32 -2.89
N PRO A 114 -15.51 -22.50 -1.59
CA PRO A 114 -16.57 -23.35 -1.03
C PRO A 114 -17.96 -22.77 -1.30
N GLU A 115 -18.93 -23.65 -1.59
CA GLU A 115 -20.33 -23.27 -1.77
C GLU A 115 -20.90 -22.69 -0.46
N VAL A 116 -21.84 -21.74 -0.59
CA VAL A 116 -22.52 -21.14 0.56
C VAL A 116 -23.64 -22.08 1.00
N GLU A 117 -23.61 -22.50 2.26
CA GLU A 117 -24.65 -23.32 2.88
C GLU A 117 -25.48 -22.43 3.81
N ASP A 118 -26.82 -22.57 3.79
CA ASP A 118 -27.74 -21.85 4.68
C ASP A 118 -27.56 -20.31 4.75
N ASP A 119 -27.10 -19.70 3.65
CA ASP A 119 -26.78 -18.24 3.56
C ASP A 119 -25.64 -17.80 4.50
N ASP A 120 -24.82 -18.74 4.98
CA ASP A 120 -23.66 -18.49 5.83
C ASP A 120 -22.42 -18.14 4.99
N LEU A 121 -22.03 -16.87 5.01
CA LEU A 121 -20.88 -16.34 4.28
C LEU A 121 -19.56 -16.44 5.05
N ASP A 122 -19.56 -16.86 6.32
CA ASP A 122 -18.40 -16.75 7.22
C ASP A 122 -17.16 -17.43 6.65
N GLN A 123 -17.32 -18.63 6.05
CA GLN A 123 -16.21 -19.37 5.47
C GLN A 123 -15.57 -18.60 4.30
N ARG A 124 -16.39 -18.04 3.40
CA ARG A 124 -15.89 -17.27 2.26
C ARG A 124 -15.25 -15.97 2.74
N ILE A 125 -15.88 -15.27 3.67
CA ILE A 125 -15.35 -14.04 4.27
C ILE A 125 -13.97 -14.32 4.89
N GLY A 126 -13.82 -15.39 5.67
CA GLY A 126 -12.54 -15.75 6.27
C GLY A 126 -11.45 -16.06 5.24
N LEU A 127 -11.78 -16.77 4.15
CA LEU A 127 -10.85 -17.06 3.06
C LEU A 127 -10.43 -15.80 2.29
N LEU A 128 -11.39 -14.92 2.01
CA LEU A 128 -11.14 -13.64 1.34
C LEU A 128 -10.33 -12.70 2.24
N GLN A 129 -10.62 -12.65 3.54
CA GLN A 129 -9.81 -11.95 4.53
C GLN A 129 -8.35 -12.48 4.55
N GLY A 130 -8.17 -13.79 4.46
CA GLY A 130 -6.85 -14.40 4.30
C GLY A 130 -6.12 -13.92 3.05
N LEU A 131 -6.81 -13.88 1.90
CA LEU A 131 -6.26 -13.36 0.64
C LEU A 131 -5.88 -11.86 0.72
N ILE A 132 -6.75 -11.01 1.27
CA ILE A 132 -6.48 -9.56 1.32
C ILE A 132 -5.39 -9.21 2.33
N ASN A 133 -5.36 -9.87 3.49
CA ASN A 133 -4.43 -9.55 4.57
C ASN A 133 -2.97 -9.90 4.24
N GLN A 134 -2.74 -10.85 3.33
CA GLN A 134 -1.39 -11.18 2.88
C GLN A 134 -0.83 -10.19 1.85
N LEU A 135 -1.68 -9.41 1.14
CA LEU A 135 -1.23 -8.57 0.03
C LEU A 135 -0.11 -7.59 0.42
N PRO A 136 -0.20 -6.82 1.53
CA PRO A 136 0.88 -5.90 1.89
C PRO A 136 2.22 -6.60 2.11
N LEU A 137 2.20 -7.78 2.74
CA LEU A 137 3.43 -8.55 2.98
C LEU A 137 4.03 -9.07 1.67
N LEU A 138 3.19 -9.59 0.77
CA LEU A 138 3.65 -10.05 -0.55
C LEU A 138 4.29 -8.91 -1.34
N ILE A 139 3.64 -7.74 -1.37
CA ILE A 139 4.14 -6.52 -2.03
C ILE A 139 5.49 -6.10 -1.42
N LYS A 140 5.62 -6.12 -0.09
CA LYS A 140 6.87 -5.75 0.58
C LYS A 140 8.02 -6.73 0.36
N LYS A 141 7.73 -7.97 -0.05
CA LYS A 141 8.70 -9.02 -0.41
C LYS A 141 9.07 -9.03 -1.89
N VAL A 142 8.54 -8.14 -2.72
CA VAL A 142 8.94 -8.05 -4.13
C VAL A 142 10.30 -7.36 -4.26
N SER A 143 11.19 -7.93 -5.07
CA SER A 143 12.53 -7.38 -5.29
C SER A 143 12.47 -6.05 -6.04
N LEU A 144 13.16 -5.04 -5.51
CA LEU A 144 13.20 -3.68 -6.05
C LEU A 144 14.32 -3.48 -7.08
N ASN A 145 15.26 -4.42 -7.13
CA ASN A 145 16.36 -4.49 -8.09
C ASN A 145 16.42 -5.87 -8.78
N ASN A 146 17.16 -5.95 -9.88
CA ASN A 146 17.24 -7.13 -10.75
C ASN A 146 18.61 -7.83 -10.74
N HIS A 147 19.46 -7.54 -9.76
CA HIS A 147 20.76 -8.16 -9.59
C HIS A 147 21.04 -8.42 -8.11
N ALA A 148 21.81 -9.47 -7.79
CA ALA A 148 22.16 -9.78 -6.41
C ALA A 148 23.03 -8.68 -5.77
N PRO A 149 22.89 -8.41 -4.45
CA PRO A 149 21.82 -8.90 -3.57
C PRO A 149 20.44 -8.32 -3.93
N PHE A 150 19.40 -9.13 -3.86
CA PHE A 150 18.02 -8.69 -4.11
C PHE A 150 17.45 -8.05 -2.85
N TYR A 151 17.09 -6.78 -2.95
CA TYR A 151 16.52 -6.01 -1.86
C TYR A 151 15.02 -5.82 -2.02
N HIS A 152 14.31 -5.81 -0.91
CA HIS A 152 12.87 -5.67 -0.83
C HIS A 152 12.50 -4.45 0.05
N LEU A 153 11.22 -4.10 0.12
CA LEU A 153 10.77 -3.04 1.03
C LEU A 153 10.95 -3.42 2.50
N LEU A 154 10.86 -4.70 2.86
CA LEU A 154 11.16 -5.15 4.22
C LEU A 154 12.61 -4.82 4.62
N ASP A 155 13.56 -5.04 3.71
CA ASP A 155 14.96 -4.71 3.95
C ASP A 155 15.13 -3.20 4.13
N TYR A 156 14.49 -2.41 3.25
CA TYR A 156 14.49 -0.96 3.35
C TYR A 156 13.92 -0.44 4.68
N ASP A 157 12.78 -0.98 5.12
CA ASP A 157 12.15 -0.65 6.41
C ASP A 157 13.10 -0.97 7.58
N ASN A 158 13.76 -2.13 7.54
CA ASN A 158 14.73 -2.55 8.55
C ASN A 158 15.97 -1.64 8.58
N PHE A 159 16.51 -1.28 7.41
CA PHE A 159 17.66 -0.38 7.32
C PHE A 159 17.34 1.01 7.87
N LEU A 160 16.14 1.54 7.60
CA LEU A 160 15.69 2.81 8.18
C LEU A 160 15.53 2.73 9.70
N TYR A 161 15.06 1.59 10.22
CA TYR A 161 14.95 1.36 11.65
C TYR A 161 16.33 1.34 12.34
N HIS A 162 17.29 0.58 11.78
CA HIS A 162 18.67 0.53 12.28
C HIS A 162 19.34 1.92 12.26
N GLU A 163 19.15 2.66 11.17
CA GLU A 163 19.67 4.02 11.01
C GLU A 163 19.11 4.98 12.08
N ASN A 164 17.81 4.87 12.38
CA ASN A 164 17.17 5.69 13.40
C ASN A 164 17.68 5.35 14.82
N ILE A 165 17.85 4.06 15.15
CA ILE A 165 18.44 3.65 16.43
C ILE A 165 19.84 4.21 16.58
N ARG A 166 20.68 4.08 15.54
CA ARG A 166 22.06 4.56 15.55
C ARG A 166 22.14 6.06 15.83
N ARG A 167 21.24 6.86 15.22
CA ARG A 167 21.17 8.31 15.46
C ARG A 167 20.79 8.67 16.90
N LYS A 168 20.00 7.85 17.58
CA LYS A 168 19.58 8.09 18.97
C LYS A 168 20.64 7.74 20.01
N GLN A 169 21.62 6.91 19.67
CA GLN A 169 22.68 6.44 20.58
C GLN A 169 23.97 7.29 20.50
N SER A 170 23.94 8.42 19.80
CA SER A 170 25.11 9.22 19.39
C SER A 170 25.70 10.12 20.50
N ASP A 171 26.30 9.52 21.54
CA ASP A 171 27.36 10.17 22.34
C ASP A 171 28.77 9.62 22.04
N ASP A 172 28.90 8.43 21.43
CA ASP A 172 30.18 7.84 21.02
C ASP A 172 30.11 7.41 19.55
N TYR A 173 30.73 8.17 18.63
CA TYR A 173 30.80 7.79 17.22
C TYR A 173 32.26 7.62 16.77
N ASP A 174 32.67 6.37 16.60
CA ASP A 174 33.74 6.00 15.68
C ASP A 174 33.12 5.85 14.28
N ALA A 175 33.50 6.75 13.36
CA ALA A 175 33.07 6.68 11.98
C ALA A 175 33.71 5.46 11.29
N SER A 176 33.04 4.31 11.33
CA SER A 176 33.41 3.16 10.52
C SER A 176 33.39 3.56 9.04
N THR A 177 34.50 3.32 8.33
CA THR A 177 34.69 3.70 6.91
C THR A 177 33.88 2.84 5.93
N ASN A 178 33.15 1.83 6.42
CA ASN A 178 32.37 0.92 5.59
C ASN A 178 30.99 1.52 5.26
N PRO A 179 30.51 1.36 4.01
CA PRO A 179 29.19 1.84 3.61
C PRO A 179 28.08 1.14 4.39
N THR A 180 27.09 1.91 4.81
CA THR A 180 25.92 1.43 5.56
C THR A 180 25.03 0.52 4.70
N GLU A 181 24.19 -0.32 5.32
CA GLU A 181 23.23 -1.17 4.59
C GLU A 181 22.31 -0.34 3.68
N LEU A 182 21.90 0.85 4.15
CA LEU A 182 21.10 1.79 3.37
C LEU A 182 21.85 2.35 2.16
N GLU A 183 23.13 2.68 2.30
CA GLU A 183 23.97 3.14 1.18
C GLU A 183 24.18 2.03 0.15
N GLN A 184 24.37 0.78 0.59
CA GLN A 184 24.47 -0.38 -0.31
C GLN A 184 23.17 -0.60 -1.09
N PHE A 185 22.02 -0.48 -0.42
CA PHE A 185 20.70 -0.51 -1.05
C PHE A 185 20.56 0.59 -2.12
N GLU A 186 20.89 1.84 -1.78
CA GLU A 186 20.80 2.99 -2.70
C GLU A 186 21.72 2.82 -3.91
N GLN A 187 22.93 2.29 -3.71
CA GLN A 187 23.86 1.98 -4.80
C GLN A 187 23.33 0.87 -5.71
N ALA A 188 22.78 -0.21 -5.14
CA ALA A 188 22.18 -1.28 -5.92
C ALA A 188 21.00 -0.77 -6.76
N LEU A 189 20.14 0.06 -6.17
CA LEU A 189 19.02 0.68 -6.88
C LEU A 189 19.48 1.65 -7.98
N SER A 190 20.55 2.40 -7.75
CA SER A 190 21.16 3.27 -8.77
C SER A 190 21.67 2.48 -9.98
N ASN A 191 22.20 1.28 -9.75
CA ASN A 191 22.74 0.40 -10.80
C ASN A 191 21.66 -0.43 -11.51
N THR A 192 20.44 -0.45 -10.97
CA THR A 192 19.30 -1.15 -11.56
C THR A 192 18.80 -0.41 -12.80
N ASP A 193 18.51 -1.15 -13.88
CA ASP A 193 17.98 -0.60 -15.12
C ASP A 193 16.71 0.26 -14.90
N LYS A 194 16.61 1.40 -15.60
CA LYS A 194 15.50 2.34 -15.43
C LYS A 194 14.19 1.83 -16.01
N ASN A 195 14.22 0.99 -17.05
CA ASN A 195 12.99 0.36 -17.53
C ASN A 195 12.47 -0.64 -16.50
N PHE A 196 13.35 -1.43 -15.87
CA PHE A 196 12.94 -2.31 -14.78
C PHE A 196 12.27 -1.54 -13.62
N GLN A 197 12.86 -0.43 -13.16
CA GLN A 197 12.27 0.41 -12.12
C GLN A 197 10.89 0.95 -12.54
N ARG A 198 10.75 1.40 -13.80
CA ARG A 198 9.50 1.91 -14.35
C ARG A 198 8.43 0.81 -14.47
N GLU A 199 8.79 -0.37 -14.97
CA GLU A 199 7.89 -1.53 -15.09
C GLU A 199 7.42 -2.01 -13.72
N ASN A 200 8.32 -2.13 -12.74
CA ASN A 200 7.96 -2.47 -11.37
C ASN A 200 6.96 -1.48 -10.78
N TYR A 201 7.22 -0.18 -10.93
CA TYR A 201 6.32 0.86 -10.44
C TYR A 201 4.98 0.85 -11.17
N GLN A 202 4.97 0.64 -12.50
CA GLN A 202 3.74 0.50 -13.28
C GLN A 202 2.91 -0.69 -12.77
N HIS A 203 3.52 -1.87 -12.61
CA HIS A 203 2.81 -3.04 -12.09
C HIS A 203 2.30 -2.83 -10.67
N PHE A 204 3.03 -2.08 -9.83
CA PHE A 204 2.51 -1.68 -8.52
C PHE A 204 1.28 -0.76 -8.64
N THR A 205 1.27 0.21 -9.56
CA THR A 205 0.05 1.03 -9.78
C THR A 205 -1.12 0.21 -10.32
N GLU A 206 -0.85 -0.81 -11.13
CA GLU A 206 -1.87 -1.77 -11.58
C GLU A 206 -2.43 -2.57 -10.39
N ILE A 207 -1.62 -2.93 -9.38
CA ILE A 207 -2.13 -3.54 -8.12
C ILE A 207 -3.16 -2.62 -7.45
N LEU A 208 -2.88 -1.31 -7.35
CA LEU A 208 -3.81 -0.35 -6.72
C LEU A 208 -5.15 -0.26 -7.49
N GLN A 209 -5.08 -0.30 -8.82
CA GLN A 209 -6.28 -0.35 -9.66
C GLN A 209 -7.08 -1.63 -9.41
N GLN A 210 -6.43 -2.80 -9.48
CA GLN A 210 -7.10 -4.09 -9.27
C GLN A 210 -7.64 -4.22 -7.84
N TRP A 211 -6.94 -3.65 -6.85
CA TRP A 211 -7.41 -3.60 -5.46
C TRP A 211 -8.70 -2.79 -5.34
N THR A 212 -8.80 -1.65 -6.02
CA THR A 212 -10.04 -0.85 -6.03
C THR A 212 -11.20 -1.63 -6.62
N THR A 213 -10.97 -2.33 -7.73
CA THR A 213 -11.98 -3.20 -8.35
C THR A 213 -12.38 -4.35 -7.42
N LEU A 214 -11.42 -5.03 -6.80
CA LEU A 214 -11.71 -6.12 -5.86
C LEU A 214 -12.57 -5.63 -4.68
N LYS A 215 -12.28 -4.45 -4.11
CA LYS A 215 -13.11 -3.88 -3.04
C LYS A 215 -14.54 -3.66 -3.49
N GLN A 216 -14.75 -3.06 -4.66
CA GLN A 216 -16.09 -2.84 -5.22
C GLN A 216 -16.85 -4.17 -5.39
N VAL A 217 -16.19 -5.18 -5.94
CA VAL A 217 -16.78 -6.52 -6.11
C VAL A 217 -17.15 -7.15 -4.78
N LEU A 218 -16.29 -7.04 -3.76
CA LEU A 218 -16.57 -7.57 -2.44
C LEU A 218 -17.72 -6.82 -1.76
N ASP A 219 -17.78 -5.50 -1.86
CA ASP A 219 -18.89 -4.69 -1.34
C ASP A 219 -20.22 -5.06 -2.01
N ASP A 220 -20.22 -5.25 -3.33
CA ASP A 220 -21.41 -5.63 -4.08
C ASP A 220 -21.90 -7.05 -3.76
N LEU A 221 -20.97 -7.99 -3.51
CA LEU A 221 -21.30 -9.40 -3.24
C LEU A 221 -21.63 -9.68 -1.77
N LEU A 222 -21.01 -8.98 -0.83
CA LEU A 222 -21.13 -9.22 0.62
C LEU A 222 -22.02 -8.20 1.32
N GLY A 223 -22.27 -7.03 0.72
CA GLY A 223 -23.10 -5.99 1.31
C GLY A 223 -22.62 -5.58 2.71
N LEU A 224 -23.47 -5.78 3.73
CA LEU A 224 -23.16 -5.40 5.11
C LEU A 224 -22.09 -6.29 5.75
N ASP A 225 -21.85 -7.49 5.21
CA ASP A 225 -20.85 -8.43 5.71
C ASP A 225 -19.46 -8.22 5.07
N SER A 226 -19.33 -7.20 4.21
CA SER A 226 -18.05 -6.83 3.59
C SER A 226 -17.00 -6.44 4.65
N PRO A 227 -15.76 -6.96 4.57
CA PRO A 227 -14.72 -6.65 5.54
C PRO A 227 -14.24 -5.20 5.43
N SER A 228 -13.70 -4.67 6.53
CA SER A 228 -13.04 -3.35 6.48
C SER A 228 -11.73 -3.42 5.69
N PHE A 229 -11.59 -2.52 4.71
CA PHE A 229 -10.38 -2.40 3.89
C PHE A 229 -9.36 -1.38 4.42
N ALA A 230 -9.70 -0.61 5.45
CA ALA A 230 -8.95 0.59 5.87
C ALA A 230 -7.48 0.30 6.24
N SER A 231 -7.22 -0.84 6.90
CA SER A 231 -5.86 -1.25 7.25
C SER A 231 -5.01 -1.52 6.01
N ILE A 232 -5.59 -2.21 5.02
CA ILE A 232 -4.91 -2.54 3.77
C ILE A 232 -4.69 -1.27 2.94
N ASP A 233 -5.70 -0.41 2.83
CA ASP A 233 -5.60 0.90 2.16
C ASP A 233 -4.44 1.73 2.74
N SER A 234 -4.39 1.88 4.06
CA SER A 234 -3.30 2.63 4.73
C SER A 234 -1.92 2.03 4.47
N SER A 235 -1.83 0.70 4.45
CA SER A 235 -0.58 0.00 4.14
C SER A 235 -0.14 0.24 2.70
N LEU A 236 -1.07 0.12 1.73
CA LEU A 236 -0.80 0.34 0.31
C LEU A 236 -0.43 1.80 0.02
N ASP A 237 -1.06 2.77 0.70
CA ASP A 237 -0.70 4.19 0.59
C ASP A 237 0.74 4.44 1.08
N THR A 238 1.10 3.85 2.22
CA THR A 238 2.46 3.95 2.78
C THR A 238 3.49 3.35 1.83
N ILE A 239 3.19 2.16 1.29
CA ILE A 239 4.02 1.49 0.28
C ILE A 239 4.13 2.36 -0.97
N HIS A 240 3.03 2.95 -1.44
CA HIS A 240 3.00 3.78 -2.64
C HIS A 240 3.91 5.00 -2.50
N ILE A 241 3.78 5.74 -1.38
CA ILE A 241 4.64 6.89 -1.07
C ILE A 241 6.11 6.47 -1.02
N THR A 242 6.39 5.32 -0.41
CA THR A 242 7.76 4.80 -0.27
C THR A 242 8.36 4.40 -1.62
N LEU A 243 7.62 3.67 -2.45
CA LEU A 243 8.05 3.29 -3.80
C LEU A 243 8.23 4.50 -4.71
N LYS A 244 7.36 5.52 -4.61
CA LYS A 244 7.54 6.80 -5.31
C LYS A 244 8.88 7.45 -4.98
N LYS A 245 9.23 7.50 -3.69
CA LYS A 245 10.49 8.05 -3.20
C LYS A 245 11.69 7.22 -3.66
N ILE A 246 11.64 5.90 -3.51
CA ILE A 246 12.71 4.96 -3.87
C ILE A 246 13.02 5.07 -5.36
N TYR A 247 12.01 4.93 -6.22
CA TYR A 247 12.19 4.97 -7.67
C TYR A 247 12.31 6.37 -8.26
N LYS A 248 12.08 7.43 -7.45
CA LYS A 248 12.08 8.84 -7.89
C LYS A 248 11.16 9.03 -9.10
N THR A 249 9.91 8.61 -8.96
CA THR A 249 8.96 8.46 -10.08
C THR A 249 8.69 9.77 -10.84
N ASP A 250 8.89 10.92 -10.21
CA ASP A 250 8.75 12.24 -10.84
C ASP A 250 9.72 12.42 -12.04
N LEU A 251 10.82 11.65 -12.07
CA LEU A 251 11.78 11.63 -13.17
C LEU A 251 11.33 10.74 -14.35
N PHE A 252 10.36 9.84 -14.15
CA PHE A 252 9.86 8.97 -15.23
C PHE A 252 9.11 9.77 -16.30
N GLU A 253 8.35 10.79 -15.89
CA GLU A 253 7.56 11.63 -16.79
C GLU A 253 8.42 12.52 -17.70
N GLN A 254 9.58 12.98 -17.21
CA GLN A 254 10.52 13.82 -17.98
C GLN A 254 11.15 13.07 -19.15
N THR A 255 11.36 11.75 -19.00
CA THR A 255 11.99 10.93 -20.04
C THR A 255 11.02 10.66 -21.20
N THR A 256 9.71 10.54 -20.91
CA THR A 256 8.67 10.32 -21.92
C THR A 256 8.42 11.59 -22.75
N GLN A 257 8.51 12.78 -22.15
CA GLN A 257 8.38 14.04 -22.88
C GLN A 257 9.59 14.36 -23.77
N ALA A 258 10.81 13.96 -23.39
CA ALA A 258 12.00 14.16 -24.21
C ALA A 258 11.96 13.35 -25.53
N VAL A 259 11.43 12.13 -25.50
CA VAL A 259 11.29 11.28 -26.71
C VAL A 259 10.18 11.79 -27.64
N ILE A 260 9.11 12.39 -27.11
CA ILE A 260 8.04 12.98 -27.92
C ILE A 260 8.49 14.31 -28.57
N ALA A 261 9.37 15.06 -27.90
CA ALA A 261 9.88 16.35 -28.40
C ALA A 261 10.81 16.23 -29.62
N GLU A 262 11.51 15.10 -29.81
CA GLU A 262 12.38 14.91 -30.98
C GLU A 262 11.62 14.53 -32.26
N THR A 263 10.36 14.10 -32.17
CA THR A 263 9.57 13.64 -33.34
C THR A 263 8.61 14.68 -33.93
N ASN A 264 8.43 15.84 -33.30
CA ASN A 264 7.51 16.88 -33.79
C ASN A 264 8.19 18.23 -34.00
N THR A 265 9.16 18.29 -34.93
CA THR A 265 9.55 19.55 -35.57
C THR A 265 8.74 19.77 -36.84
N SER A 266 7.47 20.15 -36.66
CA SER A 266 6.73 20.88 -37.68
C SER A 266 5.72 21.78 -36.99
N SER A 267 6.07 23.05 -36.88
CA SER A 267 5.17 24.12 -36.43
C SER A 267 3.92 24.17 -37.30
N PRO A 268 2.78 24.56 -36.71
CA PRO A 268 2.06 25.66 -37.32
C PRO A 268 1.75 26.77 -36.33
N MET A 269 1.94 27.97 -36.87
CA MET A 269 1.48 29.27 -36.41
C MET A 269 -0.04 29.28 -36.30
N VAL A 270 -0.61 29.64 -35.15
CA VAL A 270 -2.02 30.06 -35.05
C VAL A 270 -2.18 31.24 -34.09
N GLN A 271 -2.93 32.22 -34.59
CA GLN A 271 -3.26 33.54 -34.06
C GLN A 271 -3.48 33.66 -32.55
N GLN A 272 -2.90 34.74 -32.01
CA GLN A 272 -3.44 35.45 -30.85
C GLN A 272 -4.85 35.97 -31.15
N VAL A 273 -5.81 35.63 -30.31
CA VAL A 273 -7.06 36.37 -30.18
C VAL A 273 -7.09 36.96 -28.77
N MET A 274 -7.06 38.29 -28.72
CA MET A 274 -7.43 39.06 -27.54
C MET A 274 -8.94 38.92 -27.31
N THR A 275 -9.33 38.54 -26.10
CA THR A 275 -10.63 38.93 -25.54
C THR A 275 -10.43 39.41 -24.11
N GLN A 276 -11.00 40.59 -23.87
CA GLN A 276 -10.88 41.38 -22.66
C GLN A 276 -11.75 40.83 -21.52
N SER A 277 -11.24 41.13 -20.33
CA SER A 277 -11.81 41.08 -18.99
C SER A 277 -13.33 41.31 -18.86
N SER A 278 -13.93 40.64 -17.87
CA SER A 278 -15.07 41.15 -17.12
C SER A 278 -15.16 40.52 -15.72
N ALA A 279 -15.25 41.41 -14.73
CA ALA A 279 -15.85 41.29 -13.39
C ALA A 279 -15.16 40.41 -12.32
N HIS A 280 -14.60 41.15 -11.35
CA HIS A 280 -14.21 40.72 -10.01
C HIS A 280 -15.32 39.96 -9.28
N GLN A 281 -14.96 38.81 -8.73
CA GLN A 281 -15.37 38.43 -7.38
C GLN A 281 -14.09 38.19 -6.59
N ASN A 282 -13.91 38.97 -5.51
CA ASN A 282 -12.87 38.73 -4.52
C ASN A 282 -13.06 37.33 -3.94
N GLN A 283 -12.25 36.37 -4.37
CA GLN A 283 -12.03 35.13 -3.64
C GLN A 283 -10.66 35.24 -2.97
N LEU A 284 -10.65 35.12 -1.64
CA LEU A 284 -9.43 34.90 -0.87
C LEU A 284 -8.86 33.55 -1.29
N SER A 285 -7.96 33.56 -2.27
CA SER A 285 -7.22 32.38 -2.68
C SER A 285 -5.94 32.32 -1.85
N PHE A 286 -5.73 31.20 -1.15
CA PHE A 286 -4.48 30.92 -0.48
C PHE A 286 -3.38 30.71 -1.55
N GLN A 287 -2.45 31.65 -1.66
CA GLN A 287 -1.32 31.58 -2.58
C GLN A 287 -0.01 31.53 -1.78
N PRO A 288 0.53 30.33 -1.50
CA PRO A 288 1.71 30.20 -0.67
C PRO A 288 2.94 30.78 -1.39
N GLN A 289 3.63 31.73 -0.74
CA GLN A 289 4.90 32.28 -1.22
C GLN A 289 6.09 31.51 -0.64
N VAL A 290 7.07 31.16 -1.48
CA VAL A 290 8.18 30.25 -1.11
C VAL A 290 9.10 30.80 0.00
N GLN A 291 9.06 32.10 0.28
CA GLN A 291 10.03 32.77 1.16
C GLN A 291 9.50 33.17 2.56
N SER A 292 8.22 32.94 2.88
CA SER A 292 7.64 33.37 4.17
C SER A 292 6.65 32.37 4.77
N HIS A 293 7.17 31.30 5.39
CA HIS A 293 6.35 30.28 6.06
C HIS A 293 5.41 30.86 7.14
N VAL A 294 5.85 31.89 7.88
CA VAL A 294 5.04 32.54 8.92
C VAL A 294 3.83 33.26 8.32
N GLU A 295 4.02 34.00 7.23
CA GLU A 295 2.96 34.73 6.53
C GLU A 295 1.98 33.76 5.85
N ASN A 296 2.49 32.69 5.22
CA ASN A 296 1.66 31.63 4.68
C ASN A 296 0.82 30.94 5.77
N ARG A 297 1.40 30.68 6.95
CA ARG A 297 0.65 30.09 8.06
C ARG A 297 -0.46 31.01 8.53
N GLU A 298 -0.19 32.31 8.63
CA GLU A 298 -1.21 33.30 9.03
C GLU A 298 -2.36 33.39 8.02
N GLN A 299 -2.05 33.41 6.72
CA GLN A 299 -3.05 33.39 5.65
C GLN A 299 -3.89 32.11 5.67
N ALA A 300 -3.27 30.94 5.87
CA ALA A 300 -3.98 29.67 5.97
C ALA A 300 -4.96 29.65 7.16
N MET A 301 -4.55 30.24 8.30
CA MET A 301 -5.39 30.33 9.49
C MET A 301 -6.57 31.29 9.31
N GLN A 302 -6.41 32.38 8.56
CA GLN A 302 -7.51 33.29 8.23
C GLN A 302 -8.58 32.59 7.37
N VAL A 303 -8.16 31.86 6.33
CA VAL A 303 -9.08 31.08 5.48
C VAL A 303 -9.79 29.99 6.29
N LEU A 304 -9.07 29.30 7.18
CA LEU A 304 -9.67 28.28 8.05
C LEU A 304 -10.72 28.85 9.00
N GLN A 305 -10.49 30.07 9.52
CA GLN A 305 -11.43 30.77 10.38
C GLN A 305 -12.73 31.13 9.65
N GLU A 306 -12.64 31.58 8.39
CA GLU A 306 -13.81 31.88 7.56
C GLU A 306 -14.64 30.63 7.28
N ILE A 307 -13.98 29.51 6.96
CA ILE A 307 -14.64 28.20 6.77
C ILE A 307 -15.35 27.77 8.05
N ALA A 308 -14.69 27.86 9.21
CA ALA A 308 -15.30 27.51 10.49
C ALA A 308 -16.52 28.37 10.82
N THR A 309 -16.47 29.68 10.55
CA THR A 309 -17.62 30.60 10.75
C THR A 309 -18.78 30.25 9.82
N TYR A 310 -18.51 29.83 8.57
CA TYR A 310 -19.53 29.36 7.64
C TYR A 310 -20.23 28.10 8.16
N PHE A 311 -19.48 27.08 8.58
CA PHE A 311 -20.05 25.83 9.11
C PHE A 311 -20.77 26.03 10.45
N GLN A 312 -20.28 26.93 11.31
CA GLN A 312 -21.00 27.28 12.54
C GLN A 312 -22.37 27.92 12.28
N LYS A 313 -22.46 28.74 11.23
CA LYS A 313 -23.70 29.44 10.88
C LYS A 313 -24.73 28.55 10.19
N ASN A 314 -24.27 27.65 9.31
CA ASN A 314 -25.16 26.81 8.49
C ASN A 314 -25.39 25.42 9.10
N GLU A 315 -24.45 24.88 9.87
CA GLU A 315 -24.49 23.53 10.43
C GLU A 315 -23.91 23.48 11.86
N PRO A 316 -24.55 24.13 12.86
CA PRO A 316 -23.99 24.26 14.21
C PRO A 316 -23.83 22.94 14.97
N HIS A 317 -24.57 21.90 14.59
CA HIS A 317 -24.51 20.56 15.21
C HIS A 317 -23.75 19.53 14.38
N SER A 318 -23.12 19.94 13.27
CA SER A 318 -22.29 19.05 12.45
C SER A 318 -20.98 18.73 13.17
N PRO A 319 -20.52 17.46 13.17
CA PRO A 319 -19.20 17.09 13.66
C PRO A 319 -18.07 17.91 13.00
N VAL A 320 -18.25 18.31 11.74
CA VAL A 320 -17.28 19.14 10.99
C VAL A 320 -17.14 20.53 11.62
N SER A 321 -18.26 21.17 11.98
CA SER A 321 -18.29 22.48 12.64
C SER A 321 -17.58 22.45 13.99
N TYR A 322 -17.85 21.41 14.79
CA TYR A 322 -17.19 21.19 16.08
C TYR A 322 -15.67 20.95 15.92
N MET A 323 -15.27 20.12 14.96
CA MET A 323 -13.85 19.80 14.71
C MET A 323 -13.07 21.01 14.22
N LEU A 324 -13.62 21.81 13.31
CA LEU A 324 -12.97 23.04 12.81
C LEU A 324 -12.71 24.06 13.93
N GLN A 325 -13.68 24.26 14.81
CA GLN A 325 -13.51 25.14 15.98
C GLN A 325 -12.44 24.62 16.94
N LYS A 326 -12.41 23.30 17.16
CA LYS A 326 -11.41 22.65 18.02
C LYS A 326 -10.00 22.79 17.44
N THR A 327 -9.85 22.60 16.13
CA THR A 327 -8.59 22.75 15.40
C THR A 327 -8.06 24.19 15.46
N ILE A 328 -8.93 25.20 15.29
CA ILE A 328 -8.53 26.60 15.43
C ILE A 328 -8.04 26.91 16.85
N LYS A 329 -8.77 26.42 17.86
CA LYS A 329 -8.39 26.58 19.27
C LYS A 329 -7.03 25.94 19.56
N TRP A 330 -6.78 24.74 19.04
CA TRP A 330 -5.50 24.04 19.20
C TRP A 330 -4.35 24.74 18.48
N SER A 331 -4.59 25.33 17.30
CA SER A 331 -3.57 26.06 16.56
C SER A 331 -3.06 27.33 17.27
N GLN A 332 -3.82 27.86 18.23
CA GLN A 332 -3.46 29.04 19.02
C GLN A 332 -2.84 28.68 20.39
N MET A 333 -2.88 27.39 20.78
CA MET A 333 -2.33 26.91 22.04
C MET A 333 -0.84 26.57 21.90
N PRO A 334 0.00 26.97 22.87
CA PRO A 334 1.32 26.40 23.03
C PRO A 334 1.27 24.88 23.19
N LEU A 335 2.23 24.16 22.62
CA LEU A 335 2.25 22.69 22.57
C LEU A 335 2.07 22.03 23.95
N HIS A 336 2.63 22.60 25.01
CA HIS A 336 2.52 22.08 26.37
C HIS A 336 1.09 22.17 26.94
N GLU A 337 0.35 23.24 26.66
CA GLU A 337 -1.06 23.37 27.05
C GLU A 337 -1.96 22.41 26.27
N TRP A 338 -1.66 22.23 24.98
CA TRP A 338 -2.39 21.29 24.14
C TRP A 338 -2.21 19.84 24.62
N LEU A 339 -0.96 19.43 24.89
CA LEU A 339 -0.63 18.09 25.37
C LEU A 339 -1.36 17.76 26.69
N THR A 340 -1.45 18.74 27.59
CA THR A 340 -2.15 18.60 28.87
C THR A 340 -3.67 18.42 28.70
N GLN A 341 -4.27 18.96 27.64
CA GLN A 341 -5.72 18.81 27.37
C GLN A 341 -6.08 17.55 26.59
N VAL A 342 -5.15 17.01 25.78
CA VAL A 342 -5.40 15.84 24.93
C VAL A 342 -5.01 14.52 25.60
N ILE A 343 -4.00 14.55 26.47
CA ILE A 343 -3.53 13.37 27.21
C ILE A 343 -4.25 13.33 28.56
N LYS A 344 -5.18 12.37 28.72
CA LYS A 344 -5.96 12.18 29.95
C LYS A 344 -5.24 11.40 31.07
N ASP A 345 -4.08 10.84 30.78
CA ASP A 345 -3.28 10.09 31.75
C ASP A 345 -2.08 10.92 32.20
N GLU A 346 -1.88 11.08 33.52
CA GLU A 346 -0.85 11.96 34.10
C GLU A 346 0.59 11.43 33.96
N HIS A 347 0.80 10.19 33.49
CA HIS A 347 2.13 9.57 33.44
C HIS A 347 3.05 9.98 32.27
N PRO A 348 2.57 10.23 31.03
CA PRO A 348 3.44 10.62 29.90
C PRO A 348 3.87 12.10 29.91
N LEU A 349 3.15 12.98 30.61
CA LEU A 349 3.42 14.42 30.63
C LEU A 349 4.67 14.78 31.45
N GLN A 350 4.94 14.02 32.52
CA GLN A 350 6.08 14.28 33.40
C GLN A 350 7.42 13.98 32.71
N MET A 351 7.50 12.89 31.95
CA MET A 351 8.69 12.58 31.13
C MET A 351 8.90 13.58 29.99
N LEU A 352 7.82 14.14 29.42
CA LEU A 352 7.90 15.11 28.33
C LEU A 352 8.35 16.50 28.82
N HIS A 353 7.93 16.92 30.01
CA HIS A 353 8.43 18.16 30.64
C HIS A 353 9.91 18.09 31.02
N ASP A 354 10.38 16.93 31.51
CA ASP A 354 11.80 16.71 31.83
C ASP A 354 12.66 16.68 30.56
N THR A 355 12.14 16.13 29.45
CA THR A 355 12.87 16.04 28.17
C THR A 355 12.92 17.39 27.42
N LEU A 356 11.92 18.25 27.61
CA LEU A 356 11.83 19.58 26.95
C LEU A 356 12.35 20.74 27.81
N GLY A 357 12.74 20.50 29.07
CA GLY A 357 13.42 21.48 29.93
C GLY A 357 12.56 22.67 30.38
N VAL A 358 11.24 22.57 30.32
CA VAL A 358 10.33 23.65 30.75
C VAL A 358 9.89 23.36 32.18
N GLN A 359 10.46 24.08 33.16
CA GLN A 359 10.01 23.99 34.54
C GLN A 359 8.67 24.71 34.72
N PRO A 360 7.71 24.14 35.48
CA PRO A 360 6.50 24.85 35.86
C PRO A 360 6.88 26.01 36.78
N LYS A 361 6.36 27.20 36.45
CA LYS A 361 6.48 28.37 37.29
C LYS A 361 5.59 28.16 38.53
N ASN A 362 6.20 27.88 39.67
CA ASN A 362 5.48 27.71 40.94
C ASN A 362 4.84 29.05 41.34
N GLU A 363 3.51 29.13 41.30
CA GLU A 363 2.74 30.17 41.98
C GLU A 363 2.58 29.79 43.46
N TYR A 364 3.63 29.99 44.24
CA TYR A 364 3.56 30.27 45.69
C TYR A 364 4.77 31.13 46.08
N GLU A 365 4.72 32.40 45.67
CA GLU A 365 5.31 33.55 46.38
C GLU A 365 4.49 34.81 46.08
#